data_AF-A0A3P6HIB1-F1
#
_entry.id   AF-A0A3P6HIB1-F1
#
_cell.length_a   1.000
_cell.length_b   1.000
_cell.length_c   1.000
_cell.angle_alpha   90.00
_cell.angle_beta   90.00
_cell.angle_gamma   90.00
#
_symmetry.space_group_name_H-M   'P 1'
#
loop_
_entity.id
_entity.type
_entity.pdbx_description
1 polymer ?
#
loop_
_entity_poly.entity_id
_entity_poly.type
_entity_poly.pdbx_seq_one_letter_code
_entity_poly.pdbx_strand_id
1 'polypeptide(L)'
;MTKRYWNIDLEEMMRAGVHFGHGTRKWNPRMAPYISAKRKGIHIINLTRTARFLSEACDLVFDAASRGKQFLIVGKKIKQLI
;
A
#
# COMPACT_ATOMS: atom_id res chain seq x y z
N MET A 1 9.15 24.05 2.53
CA MET A 1 8.44 22.83 2.99
C MET A 1 9.42 22.00 3.77
N THR A 2 9.15 21.72 5.04
CA THR A 2 9.98 20.87 5.89
C THR A 2 9.91 19.43 5.40
N LYS A 3 11.06 18.78 5.22
CA LYS A 3 11.11 17.37 4.80
C LYS A 3 10.70 16.50 5.99
N ARG A 4 9.58 15.79 5.86
CA ARG A 4 9.09 14.85 6.87
C ARG A 4 9.57 13.45 6.55
N TYR A 5 9.83 12.65 7.57
CA TYR A 5 10.30 11.28 7.44
C TYR A 5 9.28 10.34 8.08
N TRP A 6 8.79 9.40 7.29
CA TRP A 6 7.90 8.33 7.72
C TRP A 6 8.70 7.05 7.94
N ASN A 7 8.38 6.28 8.97
CA ASN A 7 8.99 4.97 9.18
C ASN A 7 8.38 3.97 8.20
N ILE A 8 8.99 3.86 7.01
CA ILE A 8 8.59 2.94 5.94
C ILE A 8 9.81 2.13 5.56
N ASP A 9 9.81 0.85 5.91
CA ASP A 9 10.90 -0.08 5.64
C ASP A 9 10.46 -1.22 4.71
N LEU A 10 11.27 -1.52 3.69
CA LEU A 10 10.95 -2.56 2.71
C LEU A 10 10.98 -3.95 3.34
N GLU A 11 11.87 -4.19 4.32
CA GLU A 11 11.95 -5.48 5.00
C GLU A 11 10.70 -5.72 5.86
N GLU A 12 10.25 -4.71 6.61
CA GLU A 12 8.98 -4.75 7.35
C GLU A 12 7.79 -5.03 6.41
N MET A 13 7.68 -4.30 5.29
CA MET A 13 6.60 -4.51 4.31
C MET A 13 6.62 -5.92 3.70
N MET A 14 7.81 -6.48 3.48
CA MET A 14 7.97 -7.83 2.96
C MET A 14 7.54 -8.88 4.00
N ARG A 15 7.97 -8.73 5.26
CA ARG A 15 7.57 -9.59 6.39
C ARG A 15 6.07 -9.54 6.66
N ALA A 16 5.46 -8.36 6.53
CA ALA A 16 4.01 -8.16 6.66
C ALA A 16 3.19 -8.70 5.48
N GLY A 17 3.84 -9.17 4.40
CA GLY A 17 3.16 -9.77 3.25
C GLY A 17 2.46 -8.78 2.31
N VAL A 18 2.80 -7.48 2.36
CA VAL A 18 2.15 -6.42 1.56
C VAL A 18 2.29 -6.63 0.04
N HIS A 19 3.34 -7.36 -0.37
CA HIS A 19 3.65 -7.61 -1.77
C HIS A 19 2.75 -8.66 -2.43
N PHE A 20 1.97 -9.44 -1.67
CA PHE A 20 1.06 -10.43 -2.23
C PHE A 20 -0.19 -9.76 -2.81
N GLY A 21 -0.30 -9.79 -4.14
CA GLY A 21 -1.48 -9.34 -4.88
C GLY A 21 -2.52 -10.43 -5.08
N HIS A 22 -3.44 -10.20 -6.02
CA HIS A 22 -4.47 -11.17 -6.35
C HIS A 22 -3.94 -12.30 -7.27
N GLY A 23 -4.71 -13.39 -7.37
CA GLY A 23 -4.43 -14.47 -8.30
C GLY A 23 -4.46 -14.00 -9.77
N THR A 24 -3.58 -14.54 -10.61
CA THR A 24 -3.40 -14.12 -12.02
C THR A 24 -4.61 -14.38 -12.91
N ARG A 25 -5.59 -15.16 -12.46
CA ARG A 25 -6.84 -15.43 -13.19
C ARG A 25 -7.90 -14.34 -12.99
N LYS A 26 -7.86 -13.60 -11.88
CA LYS A 26 -8.89 -12.63 -11.50
C LYS A 26 -8.25 -11.31 -11.07
N TRP A 27 -7.67 -10.59 -12.01
CA TRP A 27 -7.01 -9.32 -11.74
C TRP A 27 -7.47 -8.24 -12.73
N ASN A 28 -7.29 -6.97 -12.38
CA ASN A 28 -7.59 -5.86 -13.26
C ASN A 28 -6.33 -5.48 -14.06
N PRO A 29 -6.34 -5.57 -15.42
CA PRO A 29 -5.20 -5.22 -16.26
C PRO A 29 -4.64 -3.82 -16.04
N ARG A 30 -5.46 -2.86 -15.58
CA ARG A 30 -5.01 -1.50 -15.24
C ARG A 30 -4.00 -1.46 -14.09
N MET A 31 -3.88 -2.54 -13.32
CA MET A 31 -2.88 -2.68 -12.25
C MET A 31 -1.49 -3.08 -12.77
N ALA A 32 -1.33 -3.39 -14.05
CA ALA A 32 -0.06 -3.83 -14.64
C ALA A 32 1.13 -2.91 -14.28
N PRO A 33 1.01 -1.57 -14.26
CA PRO A 33 2.13 -0.69 -13.89
C PRO A 33 2.60 -0.85 -12.44
N TYR A 34 1.79 -1.41 -11.55
CA TYR A 34 2.10 -1.57 -10.12
C TYR A 34 2.55 -2.99 -9.75
N ILE A 35 2.53 -3.91 -10.71
CA ILE A 35 2.91 -5.32 -10.52
C ILE A 35 4.36 -5.48 -10.96
N SER A 36 5.22 -6.04 -10.10
CA SER A 36 6.63 -6.29 -10.41
C SER A 36 6.86 -7.67 -11.04
N ALA A 37 6.10 -8.68 -10.62
CA ALA A 37 6.28 -10.05 -11.08
C ALA A 37 5.01 -10.90 -10.90
N LYS A 38 5.06 -12.14 -11.36
CA LYS A 38 4.07 -13.19 -11.05
C LYS A 38 4.80 -14.43 -10.54
N ARG A 39 4.32 -15.06 -9.47
CA ARG A 39 4.93 -16.28 -8.92
C ARG A 39 3.84 -17.20 -8.39
N LYS A 40 3.89 -18.48 -8.78
CA LYS A 40 2.90 -19.51 -8.37
C LYS A 40 1.43 -19.09 -8.57
N GLY A 41 1.13 -18.38 -9.66
CA GLY A 41 -0.24 -17.92 -9.96
C GLY A 41 -0.72 -16.71 -9.17
N ILE A 42 0.16 -16.02 -8.42
CA ILE A 42 -0.13 -14.79 -7.67
C ILE A 42 0.68 -13.63 -8.27
N HIS A 43 0.06 -12.46 -8.42
CA HIS A 43 0.76 -11.23 -8.77
C HIS A 43 1.55 -10.69 -7.58
N ILE A 44 2.78 -10.25 -7.81
CA ILE A 44 3.62 -9.59 -6.81
C ILE A 44 3.58 -8.09 -7.07
N ILE A 45 3.19 -7.32 -6.06
CA ILE A 45 3.09 -5.87 -6.09
C ILE A 45 4.49 -5.26 -5.86
N ASN A 46 4.80 -4.18 -6.57
CA ASN A 46 6.06 -3.46 -6.42
C ASN A 46 6.10 -2.66 -5.11
N LEU A 47 6.83 -3.16 -4.11
CA LEU A 47 6.97 -2.51 -2.81
C LEU A 47 7.66 -1.14 -2.87
N THR A 48 8.57 -0.90 -3.82
CA THR A 48 9.21 0.41 -3.98
C THR A 48 8.18 1.47 -4.38
N ARG A 49 7.26 1.11 -5.29
CA ARG A 49 6.15 2.00 -5.65
C ARG A 49 5.18 2.17 -4.48
N THR A 50 4.84 1.09 -3.77
CA THR A 50 3.99 1.16 -2.58
C THR A 50 4.57 2.07 -1.50
N ALA A 51 5.87 1.98 -1.21
CA ALA A 51 6.54 2.82 -0.23
C ALA A 51 6.47 4.30 -0.60
N ARG A 52 6.69 4.64 -1.89
CA ARG A 52 6.54 6.01 -2.39
C ARG A 52 5.13 6.55 -2.19
N PHE A 53 4.11 5.81 -2.64
CA PHE A 53 2.72 6.24 -2.50
C PHE A 53 2.24 6.30 -1.04
N LEU A 54 2.74 5.40 -0.19
CA LEU A 54 2.46 5.44 1.25
C LEU A 54 3.03 6.72 1.88
N SER A 55 4.28 7.09 1.54
CA SER A 55 4.87 8.35 2.01
C SER A 55 4.05 9.57 1.56
N GLU A 56 3.68 9.65 0.28
CA GLU A 56 2.86 10.74 -0.27
C GLU A 56 1.49 10.81 0.44
N ALA A 57 0.85 9.66 0.68
CA ALA A 57 -0.42 9.60 1.40
C ALA A 57 -0.28 10.06 2.85
N CYS A 58 0.78 9.65 3.55
CA CYS A 58 1.05 10.10 4.92
C CYS A 58 1.27 11.62 4.98
N ASP A 59 1.96 12.21 4.01
CA ASP A 59 2.14 13.67 3.93
C ASP A 59 0.80 14.40 3.80
N LEU A 60 -0.08 13.93 2.91
CA LEU A 60 -1.40 14.51 2.71
C LEU A 60 -2.30 14.37 3.96
N VAL A 61 -2.27 13.20 4.60
CA VAL A 61 -3.02 12.94 5.84
C VAL A 61 -2.52 13.83 6.97
N PHE A 62 -1.20 13.98 7.10
CA PHE A 62 -0.60 14.87 8.10
C PHE A 62 -0.99 16.32 7.88
N ASP A 63 -0.92 16.82 6.64
CA ASP A 63 -1.31 18.19 6.32
C ASP A 63 -2.82 18.41 6.56
N ALA A 64 -3.66 17.43 6.24
CA ALA A 64 -5.09 17.48 6.55
C ALA A 64 -5.36 17.52 8.07
N ALA A 65 -4.66 16.69 8.84
CA ALA A 65 -4.79 16.62 10.30
C ALA A 65 -4.32 17.91 10.96
N SER A 66 -3.21 18.48 10.50
CA SER A 66 -2.68 19.76 11.00
C SER A 66 -3.66 20.93 10.82
N ARG A 67 -4.60 20.81 9.89
CA ARG A 67 -5.66 21.79 9.62
C ARG A 67 -6.98 21.46 10.32
N GLY A 68 -7.02 20.44 11.20
CA GLY A 68 -8.22 20.05 11.94
C GLY A 68 -9.33 19.43 11.10
N LYS A 69 -9.00 18.85 9.94
CA LYS A 69 -10.00 18.17 9.09
C LYS A 69 -10.49 16.87 9.71
N GLN A 70 -11.68 16.44 9.31
CA GLN A 70 -12.28 15.17 9.75
C GLN A 70 -11.84 13.99 8.87
N PHE A 71 -11.74 12.80 9.46
CA PHE A 71 -11.34 11.57 8.79
C PHE A 71 -12.42 10.50 8.92
N LEU A 72 -12.67 9.76 7.83
CA LEU A 72 -13.53 8.58 7.80
C LEU A 72 -12.71 7.38 7.35
N ILE A 73 -12.71 6.30 8.13
CA ILE A 73 -12.07 5.04 7.79
C ILE A 73 -13.18 4.02 7.49
N VAL A 74 -13.13 3.40 6.31
CA VAL A 74 -14.15 2.44 5.85
C VAL A 74 -13.52 1.08 5.60
N GLY A 75 -14.10 0.03 6.19
CA GLY A 75 -13.73 -1.35 5.93
C GLY A 75 -14.92 -2.29 6.12
N LYS A 76 -15.23 -3.12 5.12
CA LYS A 76 -16.31 -4.11 5.16
C LYS A 76 -15.82 -5.53 5.50
N LYS A 77 -14.51 -5.79 5.40
CA LYS A 77 -13.94 -7.11 5.61
C LYS A 77 -13.74 -7.36 7.11
N ILE A 78 -14.47 -8.34 7.66
CA ILE A 78 -14.21 -8.88 8.99
C ILE A 78 -12.93 -9.73 8.86
N LYS A 79 -11.94 -9.47 9.73
CA LYS A 79 -10.61 -10.09 9.72
C LYS A 79 -10.67 -11.57 9.30
N GLN A 80 -9.92 -11.92 8.25
CA GLN A 80 -9.55 -13.31 8.01
C GLN A 80 -8.27 -13.53 8.81
N LEU A 81 -8.39 -14.19 9.97
CA LEU A 81 -7.23 -14.82 10.60
C LEU A 81 -6.65 -15.77 9.55
N ILE A 82 -5.39 -15.50 9.20
CA ILE A 82 -4.56 -16.45 8.45
C ILE A 82 -4.25 -17.62 9.39
#